data_AF-A0A8T5FCD6-F1
#
_entry.id   AF-A0A8T5FCD6-F1
#
_cell.length_a   1.000
_cell.length_b   1.000
_cell.length_c   1.000
_cell.angle_alpha   90.00
_cell.angle_beta   90.00
_cell.angle_gamma   90.00
#
_symmetry.space_group_name_H-M   'P 1'
#
loop_
_entity.id
_entity.type
_entity.pdbx_description
1 polymer ?
#
loop_
_entity_poly.entity_id
_entity_poly.type
_entity_poly.pdbx_seq_one_letter_code
_entity_poly.pdbx_strand_id
1 'polypeptide(L)'
;MTLIDVTKLSNFQKDMFVKLRNGKDGLIYKISSHHDDPDGIVVITYEGQEDHVVFASIDKEDQIKEDIRAETQHTENKDSFLSDIMKTKVIPLTIQSFLNSEGGRLYIGVQDGWVDGQQIVGLDSEKQLLEEEFKENFEKDKKNSGKNPPEYSFADFRDDYEMQIREKVGKYLTSDMHLQPLLFFDFPKVNGTTILQITIDPSKKPVFYKNLNTKNKQITYAIPGLGDRTLDTFAYRSGNKKDYCYTSEDFFKYCMNHRFFILK
;
A
#
# COMPACT_ATOMS: atom_id res chain seq x y z
N MET A 1 -11.38 -16.35 -10.76
CA MET A 1 -10.08 -16.89 -11.19
C MET A 1 -10.18 -17.50 -12.59
N THR A 2 -10.10 -16.68 -13.62
CA THR A 2 -9.75 -17.19 -14.95
C THR A 2 -8.24 -17.33 -14.96
N LEU A 3 -7.74 -18.50 -14.55
CA LEU A 3 -6.32 -18.81 -14.64
C LEU A 3 -5.93 -18.77 -16.11
N ILE A 4 -5.12 -17.77 -16.46
CA ILE A 4 -4.55 -17.70 -17.79
C ILE A 4 -3.49 -18.78 -17.89
N ASP A 5 -3.64 -19.67 -18.87
CA ASP A 5 -2.59 -20.63 -19.17
C ASP A 5 -1.37 -19.86 -19.68
N VAL A 6 -0.38 -19.71 -18.79
CA VAL A 6 0.84 -18.95 -19.03
C VAL A 6 1.76 -19.61 -20.05
N THR A 7 1.47 -20.84 -20.50
CA THR A 7 2.24 -21.56 -21.51
C THR A 7 1.80 -21.29 -22.94
N LYS A 8 0.63 -20.65 -23.11
CA LYS A 8 0.00 -20.42 -24.41
C LYS A 8 0.21 -18.99 -24.89
N LEU A 9 0.91 -18.82 -26.00
CA LEU A 9 1.22 -17.50 -26.55
C LEU A 9 -0.06 -16.72 -26.90
N SER A 10 -1.10 -17.42 -27.38
CA SER A 10 -2.40 -16.82 -27.73
C SER A 10 -3.09 -16.11 -26.56
N ASN A 11 -2.68 -16.38 -25.33
CA ASN A 11 -3.28 -15.81 -24.13
C ASN A 11 -2.64 -14.50 -23.68
N PHE A 12 -1.58 -14.07 -24.36
CA PHE A 12 -0.83 -12.87 -24.00
C PHE A 12 -1.11 -11.73 -24.97
N GLN A 13 -1.31 -10.55 -24.42
CA GLN A 13 -1.36 -9.29 -25.16
C GLN A 13 -0.54 -8.24 -24.43
N LYS A 14 -0.16 -7.19 -25.16
CA LYS A 14 0.47 -6.01 -24.58
C LYS A 14 -0.40 -5.44 -23.45
N ASP A 15 0.24 -4.83 -22.46
CA ASP A 15 -0.38 -4.18 -21.31
C ASP A 15 -1.11 -5.12 -20.33
N MET A 16 -0.98 -6.45 -20.50
CA MET A 16 -1.39 -7.39 -19.45
C MET A 16 -0.47 -7.31 -18.24
N PHE A 17 -1.05 -7.52 -17.07
CA PHE A 17 -0.28 -7.65 -15.84
C PHE A 17 0.25 -9.06 -15.71
N VAL A 18 1.54 -9.18 -15.38
CA VAL A 18 2.22 -10.46 -15.20
C VAL A 18 3.07 -10.48 -13.95
N LYS A 19 3.24 -11.69 -13.38
CA LYS A 19 4.33 -12.00 -12.47
C LYS A 19 5.34 -12.87 -13.18
N LEU A 20 6.60 -12.47 -13.08
CA LEU A 20 7.76 -13.12 -13.67
C LEU A 20 8.35 -14.15 -12.72
N ARG A 21 9.06 -15.14 -13.28
CA ARG A 21 9.75 -16.20 -12.56
C ARG A 21 10.79 -15.68 -11.57
N ASN A 22 11.48 -14.59 -11.91
CA ASN A 22 12.39 -13.87 -11.02
C ASN A 22 11.69 -13.17 -9.83
N GLY A 23 10.36 -13.28 -9.71
CA GLY A 23 9.57 -12.76 -8.61
C GLY A 23 9.08 -11.32 -8.80
N LYS A 24 9.52 -10.62 -9.84
CA LYS A 24 9.05 -9.28 -10.19
C LYS A 24 7.70 -9.33 -10.90
N ASP A 25 6.96 -8.25 -10.85
CA ASP A 25 5.72 -8.07 -11.60
C ASP A 25 5.78 -6.82 -12.48
N GLY A 26 4.81 -6.69 -13.38
CA GLY A 26 4.74 -5.54 -14.27
C GLY A 26 3.77 -5.72 -15.43
N LEU A 27 3.58 -4.65 -16.18
CA LEU A 27 2.79 -4.68 -17.42
C LEU A 27 3.68 -5.09 -18.59
N ILE A 28 3.16 -5.96 -19.45
CA ILE A 28 3.84 -6.39 -20.68
C ILE A 28 4.02 -5.19 -21.62
N TYR A 29 5.27 -4.81 -21.86
CA TYR A 29 5.63 -3.89 -22.94
C TYR A 29 5.70 -4.62 -24.29
N LYS A 30 6.31 -5.81 -24.28
CA LYS A 30 6.52 -6.64 -25.47
C LYS A 30 6.52 -8.12 -25.09
N ILE A 31 5.96 -8.95 -25.97
CA ILE A 31 6.06 -10.42 -25.85
C ILE A 31 7.32 -10.87 -26.60
N SER A 32 8.20 -11.59 -25.93
CA SER A 32 9.49 -12.06 -26.46
C SER A 32 9.36 -13.44 -27.11
N SER A 33 8.51 -14.33 -26.56
CA SER A 33 8.27 -15.65 -27.15
C SER A 33 7.57 -15.58 -28.51
N HIS A 34 7.95 -16.50 -29.40
CA HIS A 34 7.38 -16.66 -30.74
C HIS A 34 6.46 -17.89 -30.89
N HIS A 35 6.49 -18.79 -29.91
CA HIS A 35 5.69 -20.00 -29.85
C HIS A 35 5.19 -20.23 -28.41
N ASP A 36 4.26 -21.18 -28.23
CA ASP A 36 3.90 -21.70 -26.92
C ASP A 36 5.16 -22.21 -26.19
N ASP A 37 5.21 -22.00 -24.89
CA ASP A 37 6.36 -22.31 -24.06
C ASP A 37 5.93 -23.05 -22.78
N PRO A 38 6.30 -24.33 -22.58
CA PRO A 38 5.91 -25.08 -21.39
C PRO A 38 6.46 -24.48 -20.09
N ASP A 39 7.52 -23.68 -20.17
CA ASP A 39 8.14 -22.99 -19.04
C ASP A 39 7.48 -21.63 -18.73
N GLY A 40 6.52 -21.22 -19.56
CA GLY A 40 5.80 -19.95 -19.47
C GLY A 40 6.30 -18.94 -20.50
N ILE A 41 5.39 -18.17 -21.10
CA ILE A 41 5.72 -17.18 -22.13
C ILE A 41 6.70 -16.14 -21.58
N VAL A 42 7.74 -15.85 -22.34
CA VAL A 42 8.74 -14.82 -22.02
C VAL A 42 8.25 -13.48 -22.50
N VAL A 43 8.25 -12.50 -21.60
CA VAL A 43 7.79 -11.13 -21.87
C VAL A 43 8.80 -10.12 -21.36
N ILE A 44 8.79 -8.94 -21.95
CA ILE A 44 9.53 -7.76 -21.50
C ILE A 44 8.51 -6.81 -20.88
N THR A 45 8.70 -6.40 -19.63
CA THR A 45 7.86 -5.40 -18.96
C THR A 45 8.30 -3.97 -19.31
N TYR A 46 7.46 -2.97 -19.04
CA TYR A 46 7.83 -1.56 -19.21
C TYR A 46 9.04 -1.14 -18.35
N GLU A 47 9.33 -1.87 -17.28
CA GLU A 47 10.51 -1.67 -16.42
C GLU A 47 11.76 -2.41 -16.95
N GLY A 48 11.70 -2.93 -18.17
CA GLY A 48 12.80 -3.59 -18.85
C GLY A 48 13.14 -4.98 -18.29
N GLN A 49 12.25 -5.60 -17.50
CA GLN A 49 12.47 -6.95 -17.01
C GLN A 49 12.06 -7.95 -18.09
N GLU A 50 12.96 -8.86 -18.44
CA GLU A 50 12.70 -9.97 -19.37
C GLU A 50 12.80 -11.30 -18.63
N ASP A 51 11.71 -12.05 -18.54
CA ASP A 51 11.69 -13.39 -17.95
C ASP A 51 10.39 -14.15 -18.31
N HIS A 52 10.31 -15.40 -17.91
CA HIS A 52 9.13 -16.27 -18.04
C HIS A 52 8.02 -15.79 -17.12
N VAL A 53 6.80 -15.75 -17.65
CA VAL A 53 5.61 -15.47 -16.87
C VAL A 53 5.18 -16.70 -16.10
N VAL A 54 5.02 -16.56 -14.79
CA VAL A 54 4.47 -17.59 -13.90
C VAL A 54 3.01 -17.31 -13.52
N PHE A 55 2.53 -16.10 -13.78
CA PHE A 55 1.14 -15.70 -13.59
C PHE A 55 0.79 -14.53 -14.51
N ALA A 56 -0.41 -14.54 -15.10
CA ALA A 56 -0.90 -13.46 -15.95
C ALA A 56 -2.37 -13.13 -15.63
N SER A 57 -2.73 -11.86 -15.74
CA SER A 57 -4.12 -11.38 -15.75
C SER A 57 -4.36 -10.45 -16.94
N ILE A 58 -5.51 -10.60 -17.61
CA ILE A 58 -5.94 -9.79 -18.75
C ILE A 58 -6.36 -8.39 -18.28
N ASP A 59 -6.84 -8.27 -17.04
CA ASP A 59 -7.42 -7.04 -16.55
C ASP A 59 -6.91 -6.72 -15.14
N LYS A 60 -6.16 -5.62 -15.06
CA LYS A 60 -5.71 -5.03 -13.79
C LYS A 60 -6.91 -4.67 -12.92
N GLU A 61 -8.01 -4.24 -13.54
CA GLU A 61 -9.25 -3.91 -12.86
C GLU A 61 -9.92 -5.16 -12.25
N ASP A 62 -10.01 -6.27 -12.98
CA ASP A 62 -10.58 -7.51 -12.45
C ASP A 62 -9.73 -8.11 -11.33
N GLN A 63 -8.40 -8.02 -11.42
CA GLN A 63 -7.51 -8.41 -10.32
C GLN A 63 -7.81 -7.58 -9.07
N ILE A 64 -7.92 -6.25 -9.21
CA ILE A 64 -8.26 -5.35 -8.10
C ILE A 64 -9.64 -5.71 -7.53
N LYS A 65 -10.64 -6.01 -8.38
CA LYS A 65 -11.97 -6.45 -7.94
C LYS A 65 -11.90 -7.77 -7.17
N GLU A 66 -11.09 -8.73 -7.61
CA GLU A 66 -10.88 -9.99 -6.88
C GLU A 66 -10.21 -9.74 -5.52
N ASP A 67 -9.18 -8.89 -5.46
CA ASP A 67 -8.48 -8.54 -4.22
C ASP A 67 -9.40 -7.86 -3.20
N ILE A 68 -10.23 -6.92 -3.66
CA ILE A 68 -11.22 -6.19 -2.85
C ILE A 68 -12.29 -7.14 -2.31
N ARG A 69 -12.75 -8.12 -3.11
CA ARG A 69 -13.78 -9.07 -2.69
C ARG A 69 -13.27 -10.09 -1.69
N ALA A 70 -12.03 -10.55 -1.85
CA ALA A 70 -11.52 -11.69 -1.11
C ALA A 70 -10.97 -11.33 0.28
N GLU A 71 -10.47 -10.10 0.47
CA GLU A 71 -9.72 -9.63 1.67
C GLU A 71 -8.91 -10.73 2.38
N THR A 72 -7.63 -10.79 2.05
CA THR A 72 -6.73 -11.83 2.51
C THR A 72 -5.71 -11.27 3.51
N GLN A 73 -4.82 -12.13 4.01
CA GLN A 73 -3.66 -11.68 4.77
C GLN A 73 -2.75 -10.68 4.01
N HIS A 74 -2.90 -10.55 2.69
CA HIS A 74 -2.13 -9.66 1.82
C HIS A 74 -2.96 -8.49 1.25
N THR A 75 -4.25 -8.40 1.54
CA THR A 75 -5.11 -7.34 0.99
C THR A 75 -6.00 -6.78 2.09
N GLU A 76 -6.12 -5.45 2.18
CA GLU A 76 -7.05 -4.81 3.11
C GLU A 76 -7.70 -3.58 2.48
N ASN A 77 -8.99 -3.40 2.73
CA ASN A 77 -9.77 -2.29 2.21
C ASN A 77 -10.02 -1.24 3.30
N LYS A 78 -10.01 0.04 2.91
CA LYS A 78 -10.37 1.18 3.75
C LYS A 78 -11.16 2.19 2.94
N ASP A 79 -12.19 2.75 3.55
CA ASP A 79 -13.13 3.64 2.87
C ASP A 79 -12.52 5.01 2.54
N SER A 80 -11.64 5.50 3.42
CA SER A 80 -11.13 6.87 3.42
C SER A 80 -9.75 6.95 4.06
N PHE A 81 -9.04 8.06 3.86
CA PHE A 81 -7.82 8.41 4.58
C PHE A 81 -8.01 9.65 5.45
N LEU A 82 -8.84 10.62 5.03
CA LEU A 82 -8.75 11.98 5.51
C LEU A 82 -9.26 12.20 6.95
N SER A 83 -9.96 11.24 7.55
CA SER A 83 -10.37 11.38 8.96
C SER A 83 -9.18 11.22 9.92
N ASP A 84 -9.21 11.92 11.06
CA ASP A 84 -8.08 11.94 12.00
C ASP A 84 -7.68 10.54 12.48
N ILE A 85 -8.64 9.67 12.78
CA ILE A 85 -8.35 8.31 13.23
C ILE A 85 -7.68 7.48 12.11
N MET A 86 -8.06 7.72 10.86
CA MET A 86 -7.48 7.06 9.70
C MET A 86 -6.04 7.55 9.45
N LYS A 87 -5.84 8.88 9.43
CA LYS A 87 -4.52 9.51 9.27
C LYS A 87 -3.54 9.12 10.37
N THR A 88 -4.01 9.04 11.62
CA THR A 88 -3.11 8.93 12.77
C THR A 88 -2.89 7.50 13.23
N LYS A 89 -3.86 6.59 13.05
CA LYS A 89 -3.81 5.26 13.65
C LYS A 89 -4.06 4.14 12.63
N VAL A 90 -5.22 4.13 11.98
CA VAL A 90 -5.67 2.96 11.19
C VAL A 90 -4.74 2.70 10.00
N ILE A 91 -4.53 3.71 9.15
CA ILE A 91 -3.69 3.57 7.95
C ILE A 91 -2.23 3.30 8.31
N PRO A 92 -1.59 4.06 9.24
CA PRO A 92 -0.23 3.74 9.68
C PRO A 92 -0.08 2.31 10.24
N LEU A 93 -1.00 1.84 11.10
CA LEU A 93 -0.94 0.48 11.65
C LEU A 93 -1.18 -0.61 10.59
N THR A 94 -2.04 -0.34 9.59
CA THR A 94 -2.22 -1.26 8.47
C THR A 94 -0.95 -1.37 7.64
N ILE A 95 -0.34 -0.23 7.28
CA ILE A 95 0.94 -0.21 6.56
C ILE A 95 2.02 -0.93 7.37
N GLN A 96 2.12 -0.65 8.67
CA GLN A 96 3.05 -1.33 9.57
C GLN A 96 2.87 -2.85 9.54
N SER A 97 1.63 -3.33 9.63
CA SER A 97 1.37 -4.78 9.67
C SER A 97 1.84 -5.49 8.40
N PHE A 98 1.72 -4.85 7.23
CA PHE A 98 2.23 -5.40 5.98
C PHE A 98 3.76 -5.33 5.90
N LEU A 99 4.36 -4.21 6.32
CA LEU A 99 5.81 -4.05 6.41
C LEU A 99 6.45 -5.12 7.29
N ASN A 100 5.79 -5.52 8.39
CA ASN A 100 6.27 -6.56 9.30
C ASN A 100 5.91 -7.99 8.87
N SER A 101 5.32 -8.17 7.69
CA SER A 101 4.87 -9.48 7.17
C SER A 101 5.39 -9.66 5.75
N GLU A 102 4.71 -10.43 4.90
CA GLU A 102 5.14 -10.71 3.52
C GLU A 102 4.85 -9.56 2.53
N GLY A 103 4.50 -8.37 3.04
CA GLY A 103 3.94 -7.28 2.23
C GLY A 103 2.46 -7.49 1.92
N GLY A 104 1.92 -6.61 1.07
CA GLY A 104 0.52 -6.65 0.67
C GLY A 104 0.05 -5.43 -0.11
N ARG A 105 -1.27 -5.30 -0.27
CA ARG A 105 -1.96 -4.21 -0.94
C ARG A 105 -3.01 -3.62 -0.01
N LEU A 106 -2.98 -2.30 0.13
CA LEU A 106 -4.01 -1.54 0.83
C LEU A 106 -4.81 -0.75 -0.21
N TYR A 107 -6.12 -0.94 -0.25
CA TYR A 107 -7.03 -0.19 -1.10
C TYR A 107 -7.75 0.88 -0.28
N ILE A 108 -7.67 2.14 -0.71
CA ILE A 108 -8.38 3.28 -0.10
C ILE A 108 -9.44 3.78 -1.08
N GLY A 109 -10.62 4.14 -0.58
CA GLY A 109 -11.82 4.38 -1.40
C GLY A 109 -12.68 3.11 -1.56
N VAL A 110 -12.52 2.14 -0.66
CA VAL A 110 -13.20 0.83 -0.69
C VAL A 110 -13.74 0.51 0.71
N GLN A 111 -15.05 0.30 0.83
CA GLN A 111 -15.66 -0.10 2.11
C GLN A 111 -15.27 -1.52 2.52
N ASP A 112 -15.11 -1.70 3.82
CA ASP A 112 -14.87 -2.99 4.47
C ASP A 112 -16.18 -3.80 4.46
N GLY A 113 -16.18 -4.94 3.78
CA GLY A 113 -17.37 -5.79 3.61
C GLY A 113 -18.39 -5.32 2.56
N TRP A 114 -19.49 -6.06 2.43
CA TRP A 114 -20.58 -5.78 1.50
C TRP A 114 -21.72 -5.04 2.21
N VAL A 115 -21.74 -3.72 2.14
CA VAL A 115 -22.90 -2.90 2.53
C VAL A 115 -23.62 -2.47 1.25
N ASP A 116 -24.90 -2.82 1.14
CA ASP A 116 -25.81 -2.42 0.05
C ASP A 116 -25.34 -2.70 -1.40
N GLY A 117 -24.43 -3.67 -1.59
CA GLY A 117 -23.99 -4.10 -2.92
C GLY A 117 -22.94 -3.20 -3.59
N GLN A 118 -22.41 -2.19 -2.90
CA GLN A 118 -21.33 -1.33 -3.39
C GLN A 118 -20.13 -1.32 -2.43
N GLN A 119 -19.05 -2.00 -2.82
CA GLN A 119 -17.75 -1.91 -2.10
C GLN A 119 -16.92 -0.70 -2.52
N ILE A 120 -17.13 -0.16 -3.73
CA ILE A 120 -16.31 0.93 -4.28
C ILE A 120 -16.95 2.28 -3.93
N VAL A 121 -16.30 3.05 -3.06
CA VAL A 121 -16.73 4.41 -2.67
C VAL A 121 -16.06 5.46 -3.56
N GLY A 122 -14.78 5.28 -3.84
CA GLY A 122 -13.95 6.24 -4.57
C GLY A 122 -13.35 7.34 -3.71
N LEU A 123 -12.60 8.23 -4.36
CA LEU A 123 -11.85 9.32 -3.74
C LEU A 123 -12.38 10.72 -4.09
N ASP A 124 -13.53 10.82 -4.77
CA ASP A 124 -14.04 12.10 -5.28
C ASP A 124 -14.31 13.12 -4.15
N SER A 125 -14.87 12.66 -3.03
CA SER A 125 -15.09 13.50 -1.84
C SER A 125 -13.79 13.99 -1.23
N GLU A 126 -12.78 13.13 -1.15
CA GLU A 126 -11.47 13.50 -0.60
C GLU A 126 -10.70 14.44 -1.53
N LYS A 127 -10.86 14.28 -2.84
CA LYS A 127 -10.36 15.25 -3.82
C LYS A 127 -10.99 16.62 -3.62
N GLN A 128 -12.31 16.70 -3.44
CA GLN A 128 -13.01 17.96 -3.17
C GLN A 128 -12.51 18.63 -1.89
N LEU A 129 -12.33 17.87 -0.81
CA LEU A 129 -11.82 18.40 0.46
C LEU A 129 -10.41 18.99 0.33
N LEU A 130 -9.50 18.32 -0.39
CA LEU A 130 -8.15 18.84 -0.61
C LEU A 130 -8.15 20.05 -1.55
N GLU A 131 -9.03 20.07 -2.55
CA GLU A 131 -9.22 21.23 -3.42
C GLU A 131 -9.71 22.45 -2.64
N GLU A 132 -10.63 22.27 -1.70
CA GLU A 132 -11.10 23.32 -0.79
C GLU A 132 -9.99 23.81 0.13
N GLU A 133 -9.22 22.91 0.76
CA GLU A 133 -8.07 23.25 1.59
C GLU A 133 -7.01 24.05 0.80
N PHE A 134 -6.74 23.63 -0.44
CA PHE A 134 -5.85 24.34 -1.36
C PHE A 134 -6.32 25.78 -1.63
N LYS A 135 -7.61 25.96 -1.97
CA LYS A 135 -8.20 27.28 -2.23
C LYS A 135 -8.14 28.17 -0.99
N GLU A 136 -8.50 27.65 0.17
CA GLU A 136 -8.43 28.40 1.43
C GLU A 136 -7.00 28.86 1.75
N ASN A 137 -6.01 27.98 1.56
CA ASN A 137 -4.61 28.30 1.81
C ASN A 137 -4.09 29.35 0.81
N PHE A 138 -4.53 29.27 -0.45
CA PHE A 138 -4.19 30.26 -1.47
C PHE A 138 -4.71 31.65 -1.11
N GLU A 139 -5.96 31.76 -0.67
CA GLU A 139 -6.60 33.03 -0.30
C GLU A 139 -6.02 33.64 0.99
N LYS A 140 -5.58 32.81 1.93
CA LYS A 140 -4.93 33.26 3.18
C LYS A 140 -3.53 33.84 2.92
N ASP A 141 -2.85 33.47 1.83
CA ASP A 141 -1.57 34.06 1.47
C ASP A 141 -1.75 35.49 0.95
N LYS A 142 -1.25 36.47 1.73
CA LYS A 142 -1.29 37.90 1.37
C LYS A 142 -0.67 38.19 0.01
N LYS A 143 0.25 37.37 -0.49
CA LYS A 143 0.86 37.52 -1.83
C LYS A 143 -0.10 37.20 -2.98
N ASN A 144 -1.23 36.56 -2.67
CA ASN A 144 -2.26 36.14 -3.61
C ASN A 144 -3.54 36.96 -3.50
N SER A 145 -3.57 38.00 -2.66
CA SER A 145 -4.72 38.87 -2.52
C SER A 145 -5.18 39.43 -3.88
N GLY A 146 -6.45 39.20 -4.23
CA GLY A 146 -7.04 39.63 -5.49
C GLY A 146 -6.72 38.73 -6.71
N LYS A 147 -6.06 37.59 -6.52
CA LYS A 147 -5.87 36.55 -7.55
C LYS A 147 -6.87 35.42 -7.34
N ASN A 148 -7.28 34.78 -8.43
CA ASN A 148 -8.02 33.53 -8.35
C ASN A 148 -7.05 32.37 -8.11
N PRO A 149 -7.43 31.37 -7.28
CA PRO A 149 -6.65 30.16 -7.14
C PRO A 149 -6.55 29.44 -8.50
N PRO A 150 -5.41 28.84 -8.83
CA PRO A 150 -5.29 28.02 -10.02
C PRO A 150 -6.18 26.78 -9.90
N GLU A 151 -6.43 26.13 -11.04
CA GLU A 151 -7.16 24.85 -11.08
C GLU A 151 -6.39 23.78 -10.30
N TYR A 152 -7.10 23.05 -9.43
CA TYR A 152 -6.55 21.91 -8.70
C TYR A 152 -6.74 20.64 -9.53
N SER A 153 -5.69 20.24 -10.23
CA SER A 153 -5.75 19.13 -11.16
C SER A 153 -5.79 17.78 -10.43
N PHE A 154 -6.07 16.71 -11.17
CA PHE A 154 -5.94 15.37 -10.61
C PHE A 154 -4.48 14.99 -10.30
N ALA A 155 -3.50 15.59 -10.98
CA ALA A 155 -2.09 15.37 -10.66
C ALA A 155 -1.74 15.99 -9.30
N ASP A 156 -2.20 17.21 -9.03
CA ASP A 156 -2.03 17.87 -7.73
C ASP A 156 -2.66 17.05 -6.61
N PHE A 157 -3.88 16.54 -6.83
CA PHE A 157 -4.53 15.63 -5.89
C PHE A 157 -3.68 14.39 -5.58
N ARG A 158 -3.12 13.73 -6.59
CA ARG A 158 -2.29 12.54 -6.39
C ARG A 158 -1.06 12.85 -5.54
N ASP A 159 -0.36 13.92 -5.88
CA ASP A 159 0.88 14.32 -5.22
C ASP A 159 0.62 14.71 -3.76
N ASP A 160 -0.40 15.53 -3.50
CA ASP A 160 -0.76 15.95 -2.14
C ASP A 160 -1.26 14.79 -1.29
N TYR A 161 -2.08 13.91 -1.87
CA TYR A 161 -2.65 12.77 -1.16
C TYR A 161 -1.58 11.73 -0.81
N GLU A 162 -0.69 11.40 -1.75
CA GLU A 162 0.48 10.56 -1.50
C GLU A 162 1.40 11.19 -0.45
N MET A 163 1.72 12.47 -0.58
CA MET A 163 2.56 13.19 0.37
C MET A 163 1.98 13.13 1.79
N GLN A 164 0.69 13.39 1.97
CA GLN A 164 0.07 13.30 3.29
C GLN A 164 0.19 11.89 3.89
N ILE A 165 -0.02 10.82 3.11
CA ILE A 165 0.15 9.44 3.60
C ILE A 165 1.60 9.19 3.99
N ARG A 166 2.57 9.58 3.14
CA ARG A 166 4.00 9.44 3.41
C ARG A 166 4.43 10.19 4.67
N GLU A 167 3.89 11.39 4.88
CA GLU A 167 4.11 12.16 6.11
C GLU A 167 3.56 11.46 7.34
N LYS A 168 2.35 10.88 7.28
CA LYS A 168 1.80 10.11 8.41
C LYS A 168 2.61 8.86 8.68
N VAL A 169 3.05 8.14 7.65
CA VAL A 169 3.97 7.00 7.79
C VAL A 169 5.27 7.44 8.47
N GLY A 170 5.91 8.53 8.02
CA GLY A 170 7.12 9.05 8.64
C GLY A 170 6.91 9.53 10.08
N LYS A 171 5.73 10.12 10.36
CA LYS A 171 5.37 10.63 11.69
C LYS A 171 5.07 9.52 12.69
N TYR A 172 4.36 8.48 12.28
CA TYR A 172 3.83 7.44 13.18
C TYR A 172 4.60 6.13 13.14
N LEU A 173 5.36 5.82 12.08
CA LEU A 173 6.15 4.60 12.00
C LEU A 173 7.64 4.89 12.19
N THR A 174 8.35 3.95 12.82
CA THR A 174 9.79 4.02 13.05
C THR A 174 10.44 2.66 12.76
N SER A 175 11.62 2.69 12.15
CA SER A 175 12.42 1.51 11.83
C SER A 175 13.86 1.93 11.59
N ASP A 176 14.79 0.98 11.69
CA ASP A 176 16.20 1.18 11.33
C ASP A 176 16.42 1.25 9.81
N MET A 177 15.36 1.14 9.01
CA MET A 177 15.41 1.30 7.56
C MET A 177 14.47 2.41 7.06
N HIS A 178 14.81 2.96 5.90
CA HIS A 178 13.99 3.95 5.24
C HIS A 178 12.74 3.28 4.65
N LEU A 179 11.55 3.65 5.14
CA LEU A 179 10.28 2.97 4.81
C LEU A 179 9.64 3.47 3.51
N GLN A 180 9.87 4.72 3.12
CA GLN A 180 9.20 5.33 1.95
C GLN A 180 9.39 4.55 0.63
N PRO A 181 10.57 3.98 0.30
CA PRO A 181 10.78 3.22 -0.92
C PRO A 181 10.06 1.87 -0.94
N LEU A 182 9.46 1.44 0.17
CA LEU A 182 8.66 0.21 0.25
C LEU A 182 7.18 0.44 -0.06
N LEU A 183 6.79 1.69 -0.37
CA LEU A 183 5.40 2.08 -0.62
C LEU A 183 5.26 2.59 -2.05
N PHE A 184 4.49 1.86 -2.85
CA PHE A 184 4.19 2.18 -4.25
C PHE A 184 2.73 2.54 -4.39
N PHE A 185 2.46 3.74 -4.92
CA PHE A 185 1.13 4.31 -5.02
C PHE A 185 0.63 4.25 -6.46
N ASP A 186 -0.60 3.78 -6.64
CA ASP A 186 -1.30 3.76 -7.93
C ASP A 186 -2.76 4.17 -7.75
N PHE A 187 -3.31 4.88 -8.74
CA PHE A 187 -4.68 5.41 -8.70
C PHE A 187 -5.54 4.79 -9.80
N PRO A 188 -5.85 3.49 -9.70
CA PRO A 188 -6.64 2.80 -10.71
C PRO A 188 -8.09 3.28 -10.71
N LYS A 189 -8.76 3.10 -11.86
CA LYS A 189 -10.20 3.23 -11.97
C LYS A 189 -10.83 1.84 -11.93
N VAL A 190 -11.81 1.66 -11.05
CA VAL A 190 -12.60 0.43 -10.93
C VAL A 190 -14.07 0.79 -11.12
N ASN A 191 -14.70 0.21 -12.14
CA ASN A 191 -16.04 0.59 -12.59
C ASN A 191 -16.18 2.11 -12.87
N GLY A 192 -15.11 2.73 -13.37
CA GLY A 192 -15.06 4.18 -13.64
C GLY A 192 -14.73 5.05 -12.42
N THR A 193 -14.74 4.50 -11.21
CA THR A 193 -14.45 5.22 -9.97
C THR A 193 -12.97 5.12 -9.61
N THR A 194 -12.33 6.24 -9.31
CA THR A 194 -10.93 6.28 -8.90
C THR A 194 -10.79 5.83 -7.44
N ILE A 195 -9.91 4.86 -7.18
CA ILE A 195 -9.48 4.45 -5.84
C ILE A 195 -7.94 4.61 -5.72
N LEU A 196 -7.40 4.47 -4.51
CA LEU A 196 -5.96 4.38 -4.30
C LEU A 196 -5.58 2.92 -3.98
N GLN A 197 -4.58 2.40 -4.65
CA GLN A 197 -3.87 1.19 -4.28
C GLN A 197 -2.48 1.57 -3.75
N ILE A 198 -2.13 1.07 -2.56
CA ILE A 198 -0.76 1.12 -2.03
C ILE A 198 -0.23 -0.30 -2.00
N THR A 199 0.76 -0.60 -2.84
CA THR A 199 1.55 -1.83 -2.75
C THR A 199 2.67 -1.63 -1.73
N ILE A 200 2.78 -2.55 -0.78
CA ILE A 200 3.67 -2.44 0.37
C ILE A 200 4.62 -3.64 0.38
N ASP A 201 5.89 -3.38 0.17
CA ASP A 201 6.93 -4.41 0.23
C ASP A 201 7.30 -4.78 1.67
N PRO A 202 7.68 -6.03 1.94
CA PRO A 202 8.11 -6.45 3.27
C PRO A 202 9.39 -5.73 3.70
N SER A 203 9.39 -5.21 4.92
CA SER A 203 10.54 -4.58 5.54
C SER A 203 11.59 -5.62 5.96
N LYS A 204 12.87 -5.31 5.74
CA LYS A 204 13.99 -6.12 6.25
C LYS A 204 14.35 -5.83 7.71
N LYS A 205 13.73 -4.80 8.29
CA LYS A 205 13.91 -4.41 9.69
C LYS A 205 12.54 -4.29 10.38
N PRO A 206 12.44 -4.61 11.68
CA PRO A 206 11.19 -4.41 12.42
C PRO A 206 10.69 -2.97 12.32
N VAL A 207 9.39 -2.81 12.08
CA VAL A 207 8.72 -1.52 12.01
C VAL A 207 7.80 -1.37 13.21
N PHE A 208 7.91 -0.26 13.90
CA PHE A 208 7.19 0.04 15.12
C PHE A 208 6.28 1.24 14.94
N TYR A 209 5.12 1.23 15.58
CA TYR A 209 4.22 2.37 15.62
C TYR A 209 4.52 3.20 16.88
N LYS A 210 4.90 4.46 16.66
CA LYS A 210 5.25 5.45 17.67
C LYS A 210 4.00 5.91 18.41
N ASN A 211 3.93 5.65 19.71
CA ASN A 211 2.95 6.30 20.57
C ASN A 211 3.43 7.72 20.88
N LEU A 212 2.71 8.73 20.39
CA LEU A 212 3.05 10.15 20.59
C LEU A 212 2.16 10.76 21.68
N ASN A 213 2.72 11.61 22.54
CA ASN A 213 1.92 12.42 23.47
C ASN A 213 1.28 13.63 22.78
N THR A 214 0.51 14.40 23.55
CA THR A 214 -0.15 15.64 23.10
C THR A 214 0.81 16.72 22.58
N LYS A 215 2.12 16.61 22.85
CA LYS A 215 3.18 17.49 22.34
C LYS A 215 3.92 16.90 21.13
N ASN A 216 3.38 15.86 20.49
CA ASN A 216 4.00 15.09 19.40
C ASN A 216 5.37 14.49 19.75
N LYS A 217 5.68 14.28 21.04
CA LYS A 217 6.89 13.57 21.45
C LYS A 217 6.58 12.10 21.63
N GLN A 218 7.45 11.22 21.12
CA GLN A 218 7.36 9.79 21.36
C GLN A 218 7.40 9.51 22.86
N ILE A 219 6.44 8.72 23.33
CA ILE A 219 6.37 8.31 24.72
C ILE A 219 7.18 7.02 24.86
N THR A 220 8.31 7.12 25.53
CA THR A 220 9.12 5.97 25.93
C THR A 220 8.81 5.62 27.38
N TYR A 221 8.61 4.34 27.66
CA TYR A 221 8.44 3.82 29.02
C TYR A 221 9.58 2.85 29.30
N ALA A 222 10.15 2.92 30.49
CA ALA A 222 11.13 1.94 30.97
C ALA A 222 10.39 0.78 31.67
N ILE A 223 10.72 -0.46 31.32
CA ILE A 223 10.21 -1.65 32.01
C ILE A 223 11.32 -2.17 32.94
N PRO A 224 11.09 -2.24 34.26
CA PRO A 224 12.08 -2.78 35.19
C PRO A 224 12.48 -4.22 34.81
N GLY A 225 13.79 -4.46 34.66
CA GLY A 225 14.35 -5.79 34.33
C GLY A 225 14.64 -6.03 32.84
N LEU A 226 14.24 -5.12 31.94
CA LEU A 226 14.43 -5.25 30.49
C LEU A 226 15.16 -4.06 29.83
N GLY A 227 15.63 -3.10 30.65
CA GLY A 227 16.21 -1.86 30.16
C GLY A 227 15.17 -0.89 29.59
N ASP A 228 15.65 0.23 29.04
CA ASP A 228 14.81 1.25 28.40
C ASP A 228 14.33 0.74 27.03
N ARG A 229 13.22 -0.01 26.97
CA ARG A 229 12.54 -0.31 25.71
C ARG A 229 11.03 -0.13 25.76
N THR A 230 10.57 0.40 24.63
CA THR A 230 9.45 1.30 24.40
C THR A 230 8.07 0.64 24.33
N LEU A 231 7.07 1.40 24.74
CA LEU A 231 5.65 1.21 24.44
C LEU A 231 5.41 1.63 22.97
N ASP A 232 6.07 0.97 22.02
CA ASP A 232 5.73 1.09 20.59
C ASP A 232 4.92 -0.14 20.20
N THR A 233 3.79 0.07 19.53
CA THR A 233 2.94 -1.03 19.10
C THR A 233 3.65 -1.77 17.96
N PHE A 234 3.89 -3.08 18.10
CA PHE A 234 4.34 -3.94 17.01
C PHE A 234 3.16 -4.77 16.53
N ALA A 235 2.69 -4.51 15.31
CA ALA A 235 1.63 -5.27 14.67
C ALA A 235 2.16 -6.04 13.45
N TYR A 236 1.56 -7.20 13.19
CA TYR A 236 1.90 -8.07 12.06
C TYR A 236 0.64 -8.79 11.53
N ARG A 237 0.73 -9.45 10.38
CA ARG A 237 -0.36 -10.26 9.81
C ARG A 237 -0.18 -11.74 10.14
N SER A 238 -1.28 -12.37 10.53
CA SER A 238 -1.37 -13.80 10.84
C SER A 238 -2.70 -14.32 10.31
N GLY A 239 -2.66 -14.98 9.15
CA GLY A 239 -3.88 -15.18 8.35
C GLY A 239 -4.57 -13.83 8.08
N ASN A 240 -5.90 -13.82 8.01
CA ASN A 240 -6.66 -12.62 7.65
C ASN A 240 -6.77 -11.56 8.79
N LYS A 241 -5.96 -11.66 9.85
CA LYS A 241 -6.03 -10.76 11.01
C LYS A 241 -4.74 -10.00 11.22
N LYS A 242 -4.90 -8.81 11.81
CA LYS A 242 -3.81 -8.02 12.38
C LYS A 242 -3.63 -8.42 13.83
N ASP A 243 -2.49 -9.02 14.12
CA ASP A 243 -2.06 -9.42 15.46
C ASP A 243 -1.04 -8.44 16.04
N TYR A 244 -0.85 -8.48 17.35
CA TYR A 244 0.03 -7.58 18.10
C TYR A 244 0.97 -8.36 19.00
N CYS A 245 2.24 -7.95 19.06
CA CYS A 245 3.14 -8.42 20.10
C CYS A 245 2.97 -7.56 21.35
N TYR A 246 2.58 -8.19 22.47
CA TYR A 246 2.42 -7.52 23.75
C TYR A 246 3.66 -7.62 24.64
N THR A 247 4.58 -8.54 24.35
CA THR A 247 5.80 -8.77 25.13
C THR A 247 7.05 -8.79 24.25
N SER A 248 8.21 -8.51 24.86
CA SER A 248 9.51 -8.62 24.19
C SER A 248 9.84 -10.05 23.76
N GLU A 249 9.35 -11.05 24.52
CA GLU A 249 9.53 -12.46 24.18
C GLU A 249 8.73 -12.84 22.93
N ASP A 250 7.47 -12.41 22.82
CA ASP A 250 6.64 -12.63 21.63
C ASP A 250 7.25 -11.97 20.40
N PHE A 251 7.72 -10.73 20.56
CA PHE A 251 8.41 -10.00 19.51
C PHE A 251 9.68 -10.73 19.05
N PHE A 252 10.52 -11.20 19.99
CA PHE A 252 11.75 -11.91 19.65
C PHE A 252 11.45 -13.25 18.96
N LYS A 253 10.49 -14.03 19.48
CA LYS A 253 10.03 -15.27 18.84
C LYS A 253 9.51 -14.99 17.42
N TYR A 254 8.73 -13.94 17.24
CA TYR A 254 8.23 -13.54 15.93
C TYR A 254 9.38 -13.26 14.97
N CYS A 255 10.33 -12.39 15.37
CA CYS A 255 11.43 -12.00 14.50
C CYS A 255 12.36 -13.17 14.15
N MET A 256 12.64 -14.07 15.10
CA MET A 256 13.49 -15.25 14.86
C MET A 256 12.85 -16.25 13.89
N ASN A 257 11.52 -16.30 13.83
CA ASN A 257 10.77 -17.23 12.97
C ASN A 257 10.49 -16.66 11.57
N HIS A 258 10.71 -15.35 11.33
CA HIS A 258 10.42 -14.70 10.04
C HIS A 258 11.70 -14.33 9.30
N ARG A 259 12.03 -15.13 8.28
CA ARG A 259 13.31 -15.08 7.54
C ARG A 259 13.58 -13.78 6.76
N PHE A 260 12.60 -12.90 6.63
CA PHE A 260 12.81 -11.61 5.95
C PHE A 260 13.41 -10.54 6.86
N PHE A 261 13.39 -10.68 8.19
CA PHE A 261 14.12 -9.77 9.07
C PHE A 261 15.60 -10.11 9.10
N ILE A 262 16.44 -9.10 8.89
CA ILE A 262 17.89 -9.22 9.00
C ILE A 262 18.30 -8.54 10.31
N LEU A 263 18.26 -9.32 11.40
CA LEU A 263 18.78 -8.90 12.71
C LEU A 263 20.31 -9.02 12.68
N LYS A 264 21.00 -7.90 12.61
CA LYS A 264 22.46 -7.79 12.76
C LYS A 264 22.74 -6.93 13.97
#